data_AF-A0AAU8L765-F1
#
_entry.id   AF-A0AAU8L765-F1
#
_cell.length_a   1.000
_cell.length_b   1.000
_cell.length_c   1.000
_cell.angle_alpha   90.00
_cell.angle_beta   90.00
_cell.angle_gamma   90.00
#
_symmetry.space_group_name_H-M   'P 1'
#
loop_
_entity.id
_entity.type
_entity.pdbx_description
1 polymer ?
#
loop_
_entity_poly.entity_id
_entity_poly.type
_entity_poly.pdbx_seq_one_letter_code
_entity_poly.pdbx_strand_id
1 'polypeptide(L)'
;MRRLLLLCVTTLAFLLSGCASKEVNPASFNTSVNLLQAGEISVYDTKKDAILFYTYTQENGKLIENSSGKLLPFRVLFMDLWVTGLGHDLRRLTDNHAETIKDALMYAAEQKGMQPLHINQKEFIIDTKFAHDMVDAINAYEEKMKRYDRDRRVPPLKDL
;
A
#
# COMPACT_ATOMS: atom_id res chain seq x y z
N MET A 1 17.01 33.23 22.51
CA MET A 1 16.44 31.96 22.99
C MET A 1 14.93 31.83 22.75
N ARG A 2 14.08 32.78 23.19
CA ARG A 2 12.61 32.70 23.04
C ARG A 2 12.10 32.57 21.59
N ARG A 3 12.73 33.26 20.63
CA ARG A 3 12.40 33.18 19.19
C ARG A 3 12.82 31.86 18.53
N LEU A 4 13.89 31.23 19.02
CA LEU A 4 14.39 29.94 18.53
C LEU A 4 13.47 28.80 18.99
N LEU A 5 12.97 28.89 20.23
CA LEU A 5 12.06 27.92 20.82
C LEU A 5 10.67 27.95 20.15
N LEU A 6 10.17 29.14 19.81
CA LEU A 6 8.95 29.32 19.01
C LEU A 6 9.07 28.71 17.60
N LEU A 7 10.23 28.84 16.95
CA LEU A 7 10.50 28.25 15.63
C LEU A 7 10.55 26.72 15.67
N CYS A 8 11.11 26.13 16.73
CA CYS A 8 11.09 24.68 16.93
C CYS A 8 9.67 24.16 17.19
N VAL A 9 8.84 24.89 17.94
CA VAL A 9 7.46 24.48 18.22
C VAL A 9 6.58 24.58 16.97
N THR A 10 6.75 25.61 16.14
CA THR A 10 5.97 25.75 14.89
C THR A 10 6.40 24.76 13.81
N THR A 11 7.68 24.41 13.71
CA THR A 11 8.16 23.37 12.78
C THR A 11 7.75 21.97 13.23
N LEU A 12 7.74 21.69 14.54
CA LEU A 12 7.26 20.40 15.06
C LEU A 12 5.74 20.22 14.86
N ALA A 13 4.96 21.30 14.95
CA ALA A 13 3.52 21.28 14.67
C ALA A 13 3.20 21.00 13.18
N PHE A 14 4.04 21.48 12.26
CA PHE A 14 3.89 21.23 10.81
C PHE A 14 4.29 19.79 10.41
N LEU A 15 5.15 19.13 11.18
CA LEU A 15 5.50 17.72 10.96
C LEU A 15 4.43 16.75 11.51
N LEU A 16 3.52 17.24 12.36
CA LEU A 16 2.43 16.49 12.96
C LEU A 16 1.08 16.66 12.23
N SER A 17 1.00 17.52 11.20
CA SER A 17 -0.16 17.54 10.29
C SER A 17 -0.09 16.30 9.40
N GLY A 18 -0.59 15.20 9.95
CA GLY A 18 -0.68 13.89 9.31
C GLY A 18 -1.47 13.93 8.00
N CYS A 19 -1.32 12.84 7.25
CA CYS A 19 -2.00 12.44 6.03
C CYS A 19 -3.11 13.38 5.54
N ALA A 20 -2.96 13.93 4.33
CA ALA A 20 -3.89 14.89 3.75
C ALA A 20 -5.29 14.28 3.56
N SER A 21 -6.17 14.53 4.53
CA SER A 21 -7.60 14.28 4.41
C SER A 21 -8.16 15.14 3.27
N LYS A 22 -8.91 14.52 2.37
CA LYS A 22 -9.45 15.19 1.18
C LYS A 22 -10.98 15.11 1.17
N GLU A 23 -11.62 16.25 0.97
CA GLU A 23 -13.06 16.28 0.67
C GLU A 23 -13.31 15.60 -0.69
N VAL A 24 -14.22 14.64 -0.72
CA VAL A 24 -14.52 13.84 -1.92
C VAL A 24 -16.00 13.94 -2.28
N ASN A 25 -16.28 13.91 -3.59
CA ASN A 25 -17.65 13.93 -4.10
C ASN A 25 -18.20 12.50 -4.13
N PRO A 26 -19.29 12.17 -3.40
CA PRO A 26 -19.90 10.84 -3.43
C PRO A 26 -20.24 10.34 -4.84
N ALA A 27 -20.53 11.25 -5.79
CA ALA A 27 -20.85 10.91 -7.17
C ALA A 27 -19.66 10.36 -7.99
N SER A 28 -18.42 10.47 -7.50
CA SER A 28 -17.25 9.87 -8.17
C SER A 28 -17.04 8.39 -7.84
N PHE A 29 -17.84 7.83 -6.93
CA PHE A 29 -17.71 6.45 -6.46
C PHE A 29 -18.70 5.53 -7.15
N ASN A 30 -18.32 4.25 -7.24
CA ASN A 30 -19.22 3.20 -7.67
C ASN A 30 -20.31 2.99 -6.60
N THR A 31 -21.59 3.04 -7.00
CA THR A 31 -22.76 2.99 -6.10
C THR A 31 -22.94 1.65 -5.39
N SER A 32 -22.16 0.64 -5.77
CA SER A 32 -22.16 -0.70 -5.18
C SER A 32 -21.44 -0.77 -3.81
N VAL A 33 -20.79 0.30 -3.37
CA VAL A 33 -20.09 0.36 -2.08
C VAL A 33 -20.73 1.40 -1.16
N ASN A 34 -21.12 0.99 0.04
CA ASN A 34 -21.53 1.92 1.09
C ASN A 34 -20.31 2.44 1.84
N LEU A 35 -19.79 3.59 1.41
CA LEU A 35 -18.52 4.16 1.89
C LEU A 35 -18.47 4.36 3.41
N LEU A 36 -19.57 4.77 4.04
CA LEU A 36 -19.61 5.05 5.48
C LEU A 36 -19.73 3.80 6.35
N GLN A 37 -20.16 2.67 5.78
CA GLN A 37 -20.32 1.40 6.51
C GLN A 37 -19.21 0.39 6.18
N ALA A 38 -18.46 0.62 5.11
CA ALA A 38 -17.42 -0.29 4.64
C ALA A 38 -16.19 -0.35 5.56
N GLY A 39 -16.02 0.63 6.46
CA GLY A 39 -14.81 0.75 7.26
C GLY A 39 -13.62 1.14 6.38
N GLU A 40 -12.60 0.28 6.32
CA GLU A 40 -11.46 0.45 5.42
C GLU A 40 -11.68 -0.31 4.10
N ILE A 41 -11.55 0.41 2.99
CA ILE A 41 -11.62 -0.14 1.64
C ILE A 41 -10.22 -0.22 1.06
N SER A 42 -9.79 -1.43 0.70
CA SER A 42 -8.52 -1.64 0.01
C SER A 42 -8.71 -1.76 -1.50
N VAL A 43 -7.80 -1.15 -2.26
CA VAL A 43 -7.77 -1.26 -3.73
C VAL A 43 -6.37 -1.55 -4.24
N TYR A 44 -6.31 -2.16 -5.42
CA TYR A 44 -5.13 -2.17 -6.27
C TYR A 44 -5.28 -1.11 -7.38
N ASP A 45 -4.39 -0.11 -7.38
CA ASP A 45 -4.25 0.88 -8.43
C ASP A 45 -3.23 0.40 -9.46
N THR A 46 -3.70 -0.03 -10.64
CA THR A 46 -2.84 -0.57 -11.69
C THR A 46 -2.03 0.51 -12.41
N LYS A 47 -2.41 1.78 -12.29
CA LYS A 47 -1.72 2.90 -12.93
C LYS A 47 -0.55 3.38 -12.07
N LYS A 48 -0.76 3.45 -10.75
CA LYS A 48 0.29 3.81 -9.79
C LYS A 48 1.14 2.63 -9.37
N ASP A 49 0.74 1.41 -9.73
CA ASP A 49 1.31 0.17 -9.19
C ASP A 49 1.37 0.24 -7.65
N ALA A 50 0.19 0.35 -7.03
CA ALA A 50 0.07 0.60 -5.60
C ALA A 50 -1.10 -0.15 -4.97
N ILE A 51 -0.92 -0.61 -3.73
CA ILE A 51 -2.00 -1.02 -2.84
C ILE A 51 -2.41 0.22 -2.04
N LEU A 52 -3.67 0.65 -2.13
CA LEU A 52 -4.18 1.83 -1.42
C LEU A 52 -5.27 1.42 -0.44
N PHE A 53 -5.32 2.10 0.69
CA PHE A 53 -6.31 1.91 1.75
C PHE A 53 -7.05 3.20 1.97
N TYR A 54 -8.38 3.16 1.91
CA TYR A 54 -9.24 4.30 2.08
C TYR A 54 -10.15 4.12 3.29
N THR A 55 -10.30 5.18 4.08
CA THR A 55 -11.34 5.29 5.09
C THR A 55 -12.13 6.57 4.85
N TYR A 56 -13.43 6.50 5.10
CA TYR A 56 -14.35 7.59 4.84
C TYR A 56 -15.06 8.00 6.12
N THR A 57 -14.98 9.28 6.47
CA THR A 57 -15.69 9.88 7.60
C THR A 57 -16.62 11.00 7.13
N GLN A 58 -17.64 11.30 7.92
CA GLN A 58 -18.51 12.44 7.66
C GLN A 58 -18.22 13.55 8.66
N GLU A 59 -17.81 14.71 8.16
CA GLU A 59 -17.50 15.90 8.97
C GLU A 59 -18.24 17.12 8.40
N ASN A 60 -19.03 17.81 9.23
CA ASN A 60 -19.81 18.98 8.81
C ASN A 60 -20.68 18.76 7.54
N GLY A 61 -21.25 17.55 7.39
CA GLY A 61 -22.05 17.19 6.21
C GLY A 61 -21.25 16.86 4.95
N LYS A 62 -19.91 16.88 5.02
CA LYS A 62 -19.00 16.57 3.92
C LYS A 62 -18.39 15.19 4.11
N LEU A 63 -18.15 14.49 3.00
CA LEU A 63 -17.44 13.21 3.00
C LEU A 63 -15.94 13.48 2.92
N ILE A 64 -15.22 13.01 3.93
CA ILE A 64 -13.77 13.15 4.05
C ILE A 64 -13.12 11.80 3.79
N GLU A 65 -12.19 11.76 2.85
CA GLU A 65 -11.37 10.59 2.55
C GLU A 65 -10.02 10.72 3.24
N ASN A 66 -9.62 9.67 3.96
CA ASN A 66 -8.25 9.47 4.42
C ASN A 66 -7.68 8.28 3.67
N SER A 67 -6.48 8.46 3.10
CA SER A 67 -5.81 7.41 2.35
C SER A 67 -4.39 7.16 2.82
N SER A 68 -3.99 5.90 2.70
CA SER A 68 -2.60 5.46 2.83
C SER A 68 -2.31 4.40 1.76
N GLY A 69 -1.07 3.95 1.65
CA GLY A 69 -0.77 2.91 0.67
C GLY A 69 0.69 2.48 0.60
N LYS A 70 0.90 1.45 -0.20
CA LYS A 70 2.19 0.86 -0.51
C LYS A 70 2.40 0.86 -2.01
N LEU A 71 3.44 1.56 -2.48
CA LEU A 71 3.92 1.41 -3.84
C LEU A 71 4.56 0.03 -4.00
N LEU A 72 4.32 -0.61 -5.14
CA LEU A 72 4.96 -1.87 -5.48
C LEU A 72 6.44 -1.63 -5.82
N PRO A 73 7.33 -2.59 -5.49
CA PRO A 73 8.72 -2.51 -5.87
C PRO A 73 8.89 -2.50 -7.40
N PHE A 74 9.66 -1.53 -7.91
CA PHE A 74 9.83 -1.26 -9.34
C PHE A 74 10.47 -2.42 -10.13
N ARG A 75 11.31 -3.23 -9.47
CA ARG A 75 11.92 -4.43 -10.05
C ARG A 75 12.03 -5.51 -9.00
N VAL A 76 11.44 -6.66 -9.30
CA VAL A 76 11.56 -7.87 -8.52
C VAL A 76 12.03 -8.96 -9.47
N LEU A 77 13.28 -9.38 -9.35
CA LEU A 77 13.78 -10.46 -10.20
C LEU A 77 13.21 -11.78 -9.71
N PHE A 78 12.95 -12.71 -10.65
CA PHE A 78 12.40 -14.02 -10.31
C PHE A 78 13.23 -14.74 -9.24
N MET A 79 14.57 -14.70 -9.34
CA MET A 79 15.44 -15.31 -8.31
C MET A 79 15.28 -14.64 -6.94
N ASP A 80 15.11 -13.32 -6.90
CA ASP A 80 14.97 -12.56 -5.65
C ASP A 80 13.66 -12.94 -4.95
N LEU A 81 12.58 -13.25 -5.70
CA LEU A 81 11.32 -13.73 -5.12
C LEU A 81 11.51 -14.99 -4.28
N TRP A 82 12.28 -15.95 -4.78
CA TRP A 82 12.45 -17.24 -4.12
C TRP A 82 13.44 -17.17 -2.96
N VAL A 83 14.54 -16.43 -3.12
CA VAL A 83 15.53 -16.25 -2.05
C VAL A 83 14.95 -15.48 -0.87
N THR A 84 14.08 -14.50 -1.14
CA THR A 84 13.44 -13.71 -0.08
C THR A 84 12.20 -14.39 0.51
N GLY A 85 11.67 -15.44 -0.12
CA GLY A 85 10.42 -16.10 0.28
C GLY A 85 9.15 -15.43 -0.25
N LEU A 86 9.25 -14.26 -0.91
CA LEU A 86 8.08 -13.58 -1.47
C LEU A 86 7.32 -14.45 -2.46
N GLY A 87 8.01 -15.24 -3.30
CA GLY A 87 7.38 -16.19 -4.22
C GLY A 87 6.49 -17.22 -3.52
N HIS A 88 6.90 -17.70 -2.34
CA HIS A 88 6.08 -18.61 -1.53
C HIS A 88 4.87 -17.90 -0.92
N ASP A 89 5.03 -16.65 -0.45
CA ASP A 89 3.92 -15.87 0.08
C ASP A 89 2.88 -15.54 -0.99
N LEU A 90 3.30 -15.16 -2.20
CA LEU A 90 2.40 -14.90 -3.32
C LEU A 90 1.55 -16.14 -3.64
N ARG A 91 2.19 -17.31 -3.75
CA ARG A 91 1.48 -18.57 -3.98
C ARG A 91 0.54 -18.93 -2.83
N ARG A 92 0.98 -18.76 -1.58
CA ARG A 92 0.14 -19.04 -0.40
C ARG A 92 -1.08 -18.12 -0.34
N LEU A 93 -0.91 -16.83 -0.63
CA LEU A 93 -1.98 -15.83 -0.56
C LEU A 93 -2.99 -15.97 -1.70
N THR A 94 -2.63 -16.66 -2.77
CA THR A 94 -3.45 -16.81 -3.99
C THR A 94 -3.80 -18.25 -4.31
N ASP A 95 -3.60 -19.19 -3.37
CA ASP A 95 -3.81 -20.63 -3.59
C ASP A 95 -3.12 -21.16 -4.86
N ASN A 96 -1.89 -20.70 -5.10
CA ASN A 96 -1.01 -20.99 -6.25
C ASN A 96 -1.41 -20.37 -7.59
N HIS A 97 -2.30 -19.37 -7.62
CA HIS A 97 -2.72 -18.72 -8.87
C HIS A 97 -1.78 -17.60 -9.35
N ALA A 98 -0.86 -17.12 -8.50
CA ALA A 98 0.03 -16.02 -8.86
C ALA A 98 1.51 -16.32 -8.59
N GLU A 99 2.36 -15.85 -9.50
CA GLU A 99 3.82 -15.90 -9.38
C GLU A 99 4.46 -14.52 -9.24
N THR A 100 3.71 -13.46 -9.54
CA THR A 100 4.15 -12.07 -9.36
C THR A 100 3.20 -11.30 -8.46
N ILE A 101 3.69 -10.20 -7.89
CA ILE A 101 2.89 -9.30 -7.05
C ILE A 101 1.67 -8.78 -7.83
N LYS A 102 1.86 -8.42 -9.11
CA LYS A 102 0.78 -7.89 -9.95
C LYS A 102 -0.27 -8.95 -10.22
N ASP A 103 0.14 -10.17 -10.56
CA ASP A 103 -0.79 -11.28 -10.79
C ASP A 103 -1.58 -11.60 -9.51
N ALA A 104 -0.95 -11.51 -8.34
CA ALA A 104 -1.62 -11.75 -7.07
C ALA A 104 -2.70 -10.69 -6.77
N LEU A 105 -2.39 -9.41 -7.04
CA LEU A 105 -3.33 -8.32 -6.84
C LEU A 105 -4.47 -8.35 -7.88
N MET A 106 -4.17 -8.70 -9.12
CA MET A 106 -5.19 -8.90 -10.16
C MET A 106 -6.09 -10.08 -9.84
N TYR A 107 -5.55 -11.21 -9.39
CA TYR A 107 -6.32 -12.35 -8.91
C TYR A 107 -7.27 -11.95 -7.77
N ALA A 108 -6.79 -11.19 -6.78
CA ALA A 108 -7.63 -10.70 -5.69
C ALA A 108 -8.74 -9.74 -6.17
N ALA A 109 -8.44 -8.90 -7.17
CA ALA A 109 -9.44 -8.03 -7.79
C ALA A 109 -10.50 -8.83 -8.56
N GLU A 110 -10.09 -9.90 -9.26
CA GLU A 110 -11.00 -10.82 -9.95
C GLU A 110 -11.94 -11.54 -8.96
N GLN A 111 -11.45 -11.93 -7.77
CA GLN A 111 -12.30 -12.51 -6.72
C GLN A 111 -13.38 -11.55 -6.20
N LYS A 112 -13.17 -10.24 -6.35
CA LYS A 112 -14.18 -9.19 -6.05
C LYS A 112 -14.95 -8.75 -7.30
N GLY A 113 -14.82 -9.45 -8.42
CA GLY A 113 -15.51 -9.15 -9.67
C GLY A 113 -14.97 -7.92 -10.41
N MET A 114 -13.71 -7.56 -10.18
CA MET A 114 -13.06 -6.39 -10.79
C MET A 114 -13.82 -5.08 -10.53
N GLN A 115 -14.43 -4.98 -9.34
CA GLN A 115 -15.25 -3.83 -8.97
C GLN A 115 -14.38 -2.58 -8.77
N PRO A 116 -14.56 -1.52 -9.57
CA PRO A 116 -13.82 -0.28 -9.36
C PRO A 116 -14.38 0.48 -8.15
N LEU A 117 -13.51 1.11 -7.35
CA LEU A 117 -13.93 2.02 -6.29
C LEU A 117 -14.41 3.36 -6.87
N HIS A 118 -13.59 3.96 -7.73
CA HIS A 118 -13.87 5.20 -8.42
C HIS A 118 -14.32 4.97 -9.85
N ILE A 119 -15.31 5.75 -10.31
CA ILE A 119 -15.80 5.69 -11.69
C ILE A 119 -14.67 6.08 -12.65
N ASN A 120 -14.48 5.31 -13.72
CA ASN A 120 -13.47 5.52 -14.77
C ASN A 120 -12.01 5.49 -14.28
N GLN A 121 -11.73 4.94 -13.10
CA GLN A 121 -10.36 4.73 -12.63
C GLN A 121 -10.00 3.24 -12.64
N LYS A 122 -8.72 2.95 -12.86
CA LYS A 122 -8.17 1.58 -12.81
C LYS A 122 -7.73 1.21 -11.38
N GLU A 123 -8.64 1.42 -10.45
CA GLU A 123 -8.48 1.14 -9.03
C GLU A 123 -9.54 0.12 -8.63
N PHE A 124 -9.13 -1.13 -8.44
CA PHE A 124 -10.03 -2.26 -8.22
C PHE A 124 -10.05 -2.66 -6.75
N ILE A 125 -11.25 -2.85 -6.20
CA ILE A 125 -11.44 -3.29 -4.82
C ILE A 125 -10.88 -4.70 -4.66
N ILE A 126 -10.09 -4.88 -3.61
CA ILE A 126 -9.53 -6.16 -3.20
C ILE A 126 -9.92 -6.45 -1.75
N ASP A 127 -9.72 -7.68 -1.31
CA ASP A 127 -9.98 -8.03 0.09
C ASP A 127 -9.01 -7.30 1.04
N THR A 128 -9.54 -6.63 2.06
CA THR A 128 -8.74 -5.80 2.98
C THR A 128 -7.71 -6.62 3.75
N LYS A 129 -8.06 -7.85 4.18
CA LYS A 129 -7.10 -8.72 4.86
C LYS A 129 -5.98 -9.14 3.91
N PHE A 130 -6.33 -9.56 2.70
CA PHE A 130 -5.35 -9.90 1.66
C PHE A 130 -4.42 -8.71 1.36
N ALA A 131 -4.96 -7.49 1.27
CA ALA A 131 -4.18 -6.29 0.99
C ALA A 131 -3.11 -6.03 2.07
N HIS A 132 -3.46 -6.15 3.35
CA HIS A 132 -2.51 -6.04 4.46
C HIS A 132 -1.47 -7.17 4.43
N ASP A 133 -1.90 -8.42 4.25
CA ASP A 133 -0.99 -9.57 4.14
C ASP A 133 0.03 -9.39 2.99
N MET A 134 -0.41 -8.81 1.87
CA MET A 134 0.45 -8.47 0.73
C MET A 134 1.44 -7.35 1.06
N VAL A 135 0.99 -6.29 1.73
CA VAL A 135 1.88 -5.20 2.18
C VAL A 135 2.97 -5.74 3.10
N ASP A 136 2.61 -6.62 4.04
CA ASP A 136 3.56 -7.25 4.95
C ASP A 136 4.58 -8.11 4.20
N ALA A 137 4.12 -8.92 3.25
CA ALA A 137 5.01 -9.73 2.40
C ALA A 137 5.98 -8.86 1.59
N ILE A 138 5.50 -7.76 1.01
CA ILE A 138 6.34 -6.81 0.26
C ILE A 138 7.35 -6.12 1.18
N ASN A 139 6.93 -5.67 2.37
CA ASN A 139 7.84 -5.04 3.33
C ASN A 139 8.93 -6.03 3.79
N ALA A 140 8.57 -7.29 4.04
CA ALA A 140 9.53 -8.33 4.40
C ALA A 140 10.54 -8.60 3.27
N TYR A 141 10.08 -8.59 2.01
CA TYR A 141 10.94 -8.66 0.82
C TYR A 141 11.93 -7.50 0.76
N GLU A 142 11.45 -6.27 0.85
CA GLU A 142 12.29 -5.07 0.74
C GLU A 142 13.34 -5.02 1.84
N GLU A 143 12.99 -5.38 3.08
CA GLU A 143 13.95 -5.45 4.17
C GLU A 143 15.00 -6.55 3.96
N LYS A 144 14.64 -7.70 3.38
CA LYS A 144 15.63 -8.73 3.01
C LYS A 144 16.56 -8.25 1.90
N MET A 145 16.02 -7.61 0.85
CA MET A 145 16.84 -7.06 -0.23
C MET A 145 17.78 -5.97 0.26
N LYS A 146 17.31 -5.07 1.13
CA LYS A 146 18.13 -4.04 1.76
C LYS A 146 19.28 -4.62 2.58
N ARG A 147 19.04 -5.72 3.31
CA ARG A 147 20.10 -6.46 4.00
C ARG A 147 21.10 -7.07 3.02
N TYR A 148 20.61 -7.75 1.99
CA TYR A 148 21.45 -8.36 0.96
C TYR A 148 22.34 -7.33 0.24
N ASP A 149 21.78 -6.18 -0.13
CA ASP A 149 22.52 -5.08 -0.77
C ASP A 149 23.56 -4.47 0.17
N ARG A 150 23.24 -4.32 1.46
CA ARG A 150 24.21 -3.85 2.47
C ARG A 150 25.37 -4.83 2.61
N ASP A 151 25.07 -6.12 2.71
CA ASP A 151 26.09 -7.15 2.92
C ASP A 151 26.97 -7.34 1.68
N ARG A 152 26.46 -7.08 0.46
CA ARG A 152 27.30 -7.00 -0.76
C ARG A 152 28.24 -5.78 -0.80
N ARG A 153 27.86 -4.67 -0.16
CA ARG A 153 28.67 -3.44 -0.15
C ARG A 153 29.78 -3.46 0.90
N VAL A 154 29.66 -4.30 1.92
CA VAL A 154 30.71 -4.52 2.92
C VAL A 154 31.55 -5.70 2.44
N PRO A 155 32.81 -5.51 2.01
CA PRO A 155 33.66 -6.65 1.70
C PRO A 155 33.76 -7.52 2.96
N PRO A 156 33.74 -8.87 2.84
CA PRO A 156 34.06 -9.71 3.98
C PRO A 156 35.43 -9.26 4.48
N LEU A 157 35.54 -8.95 5.78
CA LEU A 157 36.82 -8.84 6.44
C LEU A 157 37.52 -10.19 6.23
N LYS A 158 38.33 -10.28 5.18
CA LYS A 158 39.33 -11.32 5.06
C LYS A 158 40.26 -11.10 6.23
N ASP A 159 40.26 -12.06 7.13
CA ASP A 159 41.24 -12.30 8.18
C ASP A 159 42.53 -11.48 7.97
N LEU A 160 42.72 -10.48 8.84
CA LEU A 160 43.99 -9.80 9.10
C LEU A 160 44.38 -10.11 10.55
#